data_AF-A0A512LBV3-F1
#
_entry.id   AF-A0A512LBV3-F1
#
_cell.length_a   1.000
_cell.length_b   1.000
_cell.length_c   1.000
_cell.angle_alpha   90.00
_cell.angle_beta   90.00
_cell.angle_gamma   90.00
#
_symmetry.space_group_name_H-M   'P 1'
#
loop_
_entity.id
_entity.type
_entity.pdbx_description
1 polymer ?
#
loop_
_entity_poly.entity_id
_entity_poly.type
_entity_poly.pdbx_seq_one_letter_code
_entity_poly.pdbx_strand_id
1 'polypeptide(L)'
;MDDSCWLRVSRLALDRDGYIAVSAAHRSTSHPEVFAAGDVCGRVDLALSRSGVHAVRAGPVLAHNLLAALEGRDLHTHKPRPRSLCLLATGPACHRILGGLERPRCVGLALEKPYRQTLCAP
;
A
#
# COMPACT_ATOMS: atom_id res chain seq x y z
N MET A 1 5.18 -7.26 15.90
CA MET A 1 6.33 -6.36 15.96
C MET A 1 5.82 -4.99 15.56
N ASP A 2 6.03 -3.99 16.43
CA ASP A 2 5.45 -2.65 16.33
C ASP A 2 6.39 -1.77 15.49
N ASP A 3 6.48 -2.06 14.19
CA ASP A 3 7.54 -1.56 13.29
C ASP A 3 7.45 -0.04 13.00
N SER A 4 6.45 0.65 13.57
CA SER A 4 6.15 2.07 13.32
C SER A 4 6.20 2.96 14.56
N CYS A 5 6.82 2.50 15.65
CA CYS A 5 6.95 3.25 16.91
C CYS A 5 7.36 4.74 16.73
N TRP A 6 8.27 5.03 15.79
CA TRP A 6 8.74 6.39 15.54
C TRP A 6 7.67 7.33 14.95
N LEU A 7 6.67 6.82 14.23
CA LEU A 7 5.57 7.62 13.71
C LEU A 7 4.70 8.18 14.84
N ARG A 8 4.56 7.44 15.95
CA ARG A 8 3.75 7.87 17.10
C ARG A 8 4.29 9.12 17.78
N VAL A 9 5.60 9.38 17.66
CA VAL A 9 6.24 10.58 18.21
C VAL A 9 6.35 11.72 17.19
N SER A 10 6.03 11.48 15.92
CA SER A 10 6.13 12.48 14.83
C SER A 10 5.10 13.61 14.90
N ARG A 11 4.08 13.49 15.76
CA ARG A 11 2.90 14.38 15.85
C ARG A 11 2.05 14.46 14.57
N LEU A 12 2.34 13.64 13.56
CA LEU A 12 1.46 13.46 12.42
C LEU A 12 0.19 12.75 12.87
N ALA A 13 -0.94 13.10 12.27
CA ALA A 13 -2.14 12.30 12.37
C ALA A 13 -1.87 10.91 11.79
N LEU A 14 -2.14 9.89 12.60
CA LEU A 14 -2.02 8.49 12.22
C LEU A 14 -3.41 7.87 12.04
N ASP A 15 -3.49 6.84 11.23
CA ASP A 15 -4.67 5.99 11.13
C ASP A 15 -4.77 5.03 12.32
N ARG A 16 -5.79 4.16 12.29
CA ARG A 16 -6.04 3.19 13.38
C ARG A 16 -4.94 2.15 13.52
N ASP A 17 -4.16 1.92 12.46
CA ASP A 17 -3.09 0.93 12.41
C ASP A 17 -1.70 1.58 12.67
N GLY A 18 -1.65 2.88 12.94
CA GLY A 18 -0.42 3.62 13.28
C GLY A 18 0.38 4.15 12.09
N TYR A 19 -0.21 4.20 10.90
CA TYR A 19 0.41 4.77 9.68
C TYR A 19 -0.01 6.21 9.46
N ILE A 20 0.74 6.98 8.67
CA ILE A 20 0.41 8.39 8.41
C ILE A 20 -0.94 8.48 7.70
N ALA A 21 -1.92 9.14 8.32
CA ALA A 21 -3.26 9.31 7.77
C ALA A 21 -3.24 10.33 6.63
N VAL A 22 -3.42 9.84 5.40
CA VAL A 22 -3.39 10.65 4.18
C VAL A 22 -4.72 10.67 3.45
N SER A 23 -4.99 11.80 2.80
CA SER A 23 -6.13 11.99 1.90
C SER A 23 -5.93 11.27 0.56
N ALA A 24 -6.92 11.36 -0.33
CA ALA A 24 -6.86 10.78 -1.66
C ALA A 24 -5.75 11.37 -2.56
N ALA A 25 -5.22 12.54 -2.19
CA ALA A 25 -4.07 13.18 -2.81
C ALA A 25 -2.71 12.80 -2.18
N HIS A 26 -2.68 11.81 -1.27
CA HIS A 26 -1.49 11.44 -0.48
C HIS A 26 -0.94 12.53 0.44
N ARG A 27 -1.72 13.59 0.69
CA ARG A 27 -1.39 14.65 1.65
C ARG A 27 -1.83 14.23 3.05
N SER A 28 -0.98 14.46 4.05
CA SER A 28 -1.32 14.29 5.46
C SER A 28 -2.57 15.08 5.82
N THR A 29 -3.39 14.50 6.69
CA THR A 29 -4.61 15.13 7.22
C THR A 29 -4.32 16.18 8.29
N SER A 30 -3.10 16.19 8.84
CA SER A 30 -2.68 17.11 9.90
C SER A 30 -1.79 18.25 9.41
N HIS A 31 -0.92 17.98 8.43
CA HIS A 31 0.13 18.88 7.98
C HIS A 31 0.10 18.97 6.45
N PRO A 32 -0.39 20.08 5.87
CA PRO A 32 -0.52 20.23 4.42
C PRO A 32 0.80 20.10 3.63
N GLU A 33 1.93 20.33 4.29
CA GLU A 33 3.28 20.22 3.75
C GLU A 33 3.83 18.80 3.71
N VAL A 34 3.13 17.83 4.34
CA VAL A 34 3.58 16.45 4.43
C VAL A 34 2.80 15.57 3.47
N PHE A 35 3.52 14.81 2.65
CA PHE A 35 2.97 13.81 1.75
C PHE A 35 3.58 12.44 2.02
N ALA A 36 2.78 11.38 1.92
CA ALA A 36 3.22 10.02 2.20
C ALA A 36 2.56 9.00 1.26
N ALA A 37 3.33 8.01 0.82
CA ALA A 37 2.89 6.91 -0.03
C ALA A 37 3.58 5.59 0.37
N GLY A 38 3.03 4.47 -0.07
CA GLY A 38 3.57 3.15 0.23
C GLY A 38 3.25 2.69 1.65
N ASP A 39 4.14 1.89 2.25
CA ASP A 39 3.84 1.14 3.48
C ASP A 39 3.77 2.02 4.74
N VAL A 40 4.22 3.28 4.65
CA VAL A 40 4.19 4.27 5.74
C VAL A 40 2.86 5.04 5.81
N CYS A 41 2.01 4.93 4.79
CA CYS A 41 0.78 5.72 4.67
C CYS A 41 -0.49 4.85 4.79
N GLY A 42 -1.51 5.43 5.43
CA GLY A 42 -2.87 4.90 5.54
C GLY A 42 -3.86 5.83 4.85
N ARG A 43 -4.66 5.31 3.92
CA ARG A 43 -5.69 6.09 3.22
C ARG A 43 -6.94 6.20 4.09
N VAL A 44 -7.35 7.43 4.40
CA VAL A 44 -8.53 7.67 5.24
C VAL A 44 -9.85 7.46 4.50
N ASP A 45 -9.85 7.56 3.17
CA ASP A 45 -11.03 7.39 2.31
C ASP A 45 -11.25 5.94 1.86
N LEU A 46 -10.23 5.08 1.92
CA LEU A 46 -10.32 3.67 1.51
C LEU A 46 -9.20 2.81 2.15
N ALA A 47 -9.50 1.54 2.48
CA ALA A 47 -8.57 0.57 3.07
C ALA A 47 -7.54 -0.07 2.11
N LEU A 48 -6.40 0.58 1.85
CA LEU A 48 -5.45 0.15 0.81
C LEU A 48 -4.59 -1.02 1.30
N SER A 49 -4.53 -2.11 0.51
CA SER A 49 -3.50 -3.12 0.77
C SER A 49 -2.12 -2.51 0.54
N ARG A 50 -1.30 -2.51 1.59
CA ARG A 50 0.11 -2.14 1.53
C ARG A 50 0.85 -3.13 0.63
N SER A 51 1.25 -2.66 -0.55
CA SER A 51 1.93 -3.47 -1.56
C SER A 51 2.86 -2.59 -2.37
N GLY A 52 3.98 -3.15 -2.82
CA GLY A 52 4.92 -2.45 -3.70
C GLY A 52 4.25 -1.92 -4.97
N VAL A 53 3.24 -2.62 -5.51
CA VAL A 53 2.50 -2.15 -6.70
C VAL A 53 1.74 -0.86 -6.42
N HIS A 54 1.12 -0.73 -5.25
CA HIS A 54 0.42 0.51 -4.88
C HIS A 54 1.39 1.64 -4.57
N ALA A 55 2.51 1.35 -3.90
CA ALA A 55 3.57 2.33 -3.65
C ALA A 55 4.11 2.91 -4.98
N VAL A 56 4.47 2.05 -5.93
CA VAL A 56 5.00 2.45 -7.23
C VAL A 56 3.96 3.24 -8.04
N ARG A 57 2.70 2.80 -8.05
CA ARG A 57 1.63 3.49 -8.79
C ARG A 57 1.22 4.82 -8.20
N ALA A 58 1.40 5.02 -6.90
CA ALA A 58 1.16 6.31 -6.25
C ALA A 58 2.20 7.38 -6.65
N GLY A 59 3.40 6.97 -7.06
CA GLY A 59 4.54 7.85 -7.36
C GLY A 59 4.23 9.03 -8.29
N PRO A 60 3.64 8.83 -9.48
CA PRO A 60 3.35 9.93 -10.39
C PRO A 60 2.39 10.99 -9.82
N VAL A 61 1.36 10.57 -9.09
CA VAL A 61 0.41 11.50 -8.45
C VAL A 61 1.07 12.22 -7.28
N LEU A 62 1.88 11.51 -6.50
CA LEU A 62 2.64 12.09 -5.39
C LEU A 62 3.61 13.19 -5.89
N ALA A 63 4.36 12.91 -6.95
CA ALA A 63 5.30 13.86 -7.54
C ALA A 63 4.58 15.12 -8.06
N HIS A 64 3.46 14.93 -8.77
CA HIS A 64 2.63 16.05 -9.22
C HIS A 64 2.13 16.90 -8.06
N ASN A 65 1.59 16.26 -7.02
CA ASN A 65 0.99 16.96 -5.89
C ASN A 65 2.02 17.70 -5.03
N LEU A 66 3.23 17.17 -4.92
CA LEU A 66 4.32 17.85 -4.23
C LEU A 66 4.67 19.16 -4.95
N LEU A 67 4.80 19.13 -6.28
CA LEU A 67 5.06 20.33 -7.08
C LEU A 67 3.87 21.30 -7.05
N ALA A 68 2.64 20.80 -7.18
CA ALA A 68 1.44 21.62 -7.11
C ALA A 68 1.31 22.33 -5.75
N ALA A 69 1.65 21.65 -4.64
CA ALA A 69 1.62 22.24 -3.31
C ALA A 69 2.63 23.37 -3.15
N LEU A 70 3.83 23.25 -3.74
CA LEU A 70 4.85 24.30 -3.72
C LEU A 70 4.42 25.54 -4.51
N GLU A 71 3.62 25.35 -5.55
CA GLU A 71 3.14 26.43 -6.44
C GLU A 71 1.73 26.93 -6.08
N GLY A 72 1.11 26.41 -5.01
CA GLY A 72 -0.26 26.75 -4.61
C GLY A 72 -1.34 26.32 -5.60
N ARG A 73 -1.06 25.31 -6.43
CA ARG A 73 -1.99 24.74 -7.41
C ARG A 73 -2.82 23.59 -6.82
N ASP A 74 -3.89 23.24 -7.54
CA ASP A 74 -4.78 22.15 -7.16
C ASP A 74 -4.09 20.79 -7.13
N LEU A 75 -4.47 19.97 -6.15
CA LEU A 75 -3.94 18.62 -5.99
C LEU A 75 -4.76 17.60 -6.77
N HIS A 76 -4.07 16.62 -7.36
CA HIS A 76 -4.70 15.50 -8.03
C HIS A 76 -5.00 14.35 -7.07
N THR A 77 -6.17 13.74 -7.25
CA THR A 77 -6.57 12.56 -6.49
C THR A 77 -6.06 11.28 -7.14
N HIS A 78 -5.44 10.40 -6.35
CA HIS A 78 -5.05 9.06 -6.77
C HIS A 78 -6.18 8.05 -6.50
N LYS A 79 -6.74 7.49 -7.58
CA LYS A 79 -7.68 6.36 -7.53
C LYS A 79 -6.95 5.06 -7.87
N PRO A 80 -6.67 4.19 -6.87
CA PRO A 80 -6.02 2.91 -7.13
C PRO A 80 -6.93 1.98 -7.94
N ARG A 81 -6.33 1.13 -8.78
CA ARG A 81 -7.09 0.10 -9.51
C ARG A 81 -7.57 -0.97 -8.53
N PRO A 82 -8.77 -1.53 -8.71
CA PRO A 82 -9.36 -2.49 -7.76
C PRO A 82 -8.64 -3.84 -7.70
N ARG A 83 -7.82 -4.13 -8.72
CA ARG A 83 -7.10 -5.40 -8.89
C ARG A 83 -5.61 -5.13 -9.10
N SER A 84 -4.80 -5.85 -8.35
CA SER A 84 -3.35 -5.93 -8.54
C SER A 84 -2.94 -7.38 -8.74
N LEU A 85 -2.06 -7.61 -9.71
CA LEU A 85 -1.43 -8.91 -9.93
C LEU A 85 -0.36 -9.12 -8.86
N CYS A 86 -0.48 -10.20 -8.09
CA CYS A 86 0.58 -10.69 -7.22
C CYS A 86 1.16 -11.97 -7.84
N LEU A 87 2.45 -11.94 -8.19
CA LEU A 87 3.20 -13.12 -8.60
C LEU A 87 3.92 -13.67 -7.38
N LEU A 88 3.53 -14.87 -6.96
CA LEU A 88 4.20 -15.58 -5.87
C LEU A 88 5.30 -16.46 -6.47
N ALA A 89 6.56 -16.15 -6.13
CA ALA A 89 7.68 -17.01 -6.49
C ALA A 89 7.66 -18.26 -5.60
N THR A 90 7.27 -19.40 -6.17
CA THR A 90 7.42 -20.70 -5.52
C THR A 90 8.79 -21.25 -5.86
N GLY A 91 9.78 -20.93 -5.02
CA GLY A 91 11.10 -21.54 -5.12
C GLY A 91 11.01 -23.07 -4.99
N PRO A 92 12.03 -23.83 -5.44
CA PRO A 92 12.01 -25.30 -5.39
C PRO A 92 11.81 -25.87 -3.97
N ALA A 93 12.13 -25.11 -2.92
CA ALA A 93 11.89 -25.50 -1.53
C ALA A 93 10.42 -25.38 -1.06
N CYS A 94 9.56 -24.64 -1.77
CA CYS A 94 8.12 -24.53 -1.44
C CYS A 94 7.33 -25.82 -1.67
N HIS A 95 7.94 -26.83 -2.30
CA HIS A 95 7.34 -28.16 -2.51
C HIS A 95 6.80 -28.80 -1.21
N ARG A 96 7.42 -28.51 -0.06
CA ARG A 96 7.08 -29.19 1.20
C ARG A 96 5.91 -28.54 1.96
N ILE A 97 5.54 -27.30 1.66
CA ILE A 97 4.53 -26.55 2.44
C ILE A 97 3.11 -26.69 1.85
N LEU A 98 2.97 -26.97 0.55
CA LEU A 98 1.66 -27.00 -0.12
C LEU A 98 1.07 -28.38 -0.39
N GLY A 99 1.59 -29.44 0.25
CA GLY A 99 0.98 -30.77 0.18
C GLY A 99 0.92 -31.36 -1.23
N GLY A 100 2.04 -31.94 -1.69
CA GLY A 100 2.00 -33.13 -2.55
C GLY A 100 1.26 -33.07 -3.89
N LEU A 101 1.30 -31.96 -4.63
CA LEU A 101 1.05 -32.04 -6.08
C LEU A 101 2.34 -32.38 -6.81
N GLU A 102 2.46 -33.64 -7.24
CA GLU A 102 3.54 -34.08 -8.11
C GLU A 102 3.45 -33.42 -9.49
N ARG A 103 4.60 -32.89 -9.95
CA ARG A 103 4.96 -32.32 -11.27
C ARG A 103 4.96 -30.77 -11.34
N PRO A 104 6.11 -30.10 -11.11
CA PRO A 104 6.19 -28.65 -11.18
C PRO A 104 6.43 -28.21 -12.63
N ARG A 105 5.38 -27.82 -13.34
CA ARG A 105 5.55 -26.67 -14.23
C ARG A 105 5.49 -25.44 -13.34
N CYS A 106 6.46 -24.54 -13.47
CA CYS A 106 6.51 -23.27 -12.76
C CYS A 106 5.29 -22.42 -13.15
N VAL A 107 4.12 -22.72 -12.59
CA VAL A 107 2.94 -21.89 -12.74
C VAL A 107 3.02 -20.90 -11.60
N GLY A 108 3.48 -19.69 -11.93
CA GLY A 108 3.33 -18.55 -11.03
C GLY A 108 1.84 -18.42 -10.70
N LEU A 109 1.47 -18.62 -9.45
CA LEU A 109 0.10 -18.45 -9.01
C LEU A 109 -0.19 -16.95 -9.05
N ALA A 110 -0.88 -16.51 -10.10
CA ALA A 110 -1.40 -15.16 -10.23
C ALA A 110 -2.64 -15.04 -9.34
N LEU A 111 -2.47 -14.51 -8.14
CA LEU A 111 -3.61 -14.16 -7.29
C LEU A 111 -3.99 -12.72 -7.56
N GLU A 112 -5.21 -12.51 -8.06
CA GLU A 112 -5.85 -11.20 -8.03
C GLU A 112 -6.30 -10.95 -6.59
N LYS A 113 -5.63 -10.03 -5.87
CA LYS A 113 -6.14 -9.60 -4.57
C LYS A 113 -7.20 -8.51 -4.77
N PRO A 114 -8.46 -8.75 -4.39
CA PRO A 114 -9.41 -7.66 -4.25
C PRO A 114 -8.95 -6.77 -3.09
N TYR A 115 -9.31 -5.50 -3.18
CA TYR A 115 -9.01 -4.49 -2.19
C TYR A 115 -9.61 -4.79 -0.80
N ARG A 116 -10.66 -5.60 -0.74
CA ARG A 116 -11.26 -6.09 0.50
C ARG A 116 -10.36 -7.21 1.03
N GLN A 117 -9.52 -6.91 2.02
CA GLN A 117 -8.84 -7.96 2.77
C GLN A 117 -9.90 -8.80 3.47
N THR A 118 -10.24 -9.96 2.92
CA THR A 118 -10.88 -11.01 3.70
C THR A 118 -9.84 -11.42 4.74
N LEU A 119 -10.07 -11.05 6.00
CA LEU A 119 -9.39 -11.71 7.10
C LEU A 119 -9.65 -13.20 6.94
N CYS A 120 -8.62 -14.00 6.66
CA CYS A 120 -8.66 -15.38 7.12
C CYS A 120 -8.66 -15.29 8.65
N ALA A 121 -9.84 -15.43 9.24
CA ALA A 121 -9.98 -15.83 10.63
C ALA A 121 -9.41 -17.26 10.79
N PRO A 122 -8.85 -17.59 11.96
CA PRO A 122 -8.15 -18.85 12.21
C PRO A 122 -9.01 -20.11 11.99
#